data_AF-A0A813AQX6-F1
#
_entry.id   AF-A0A813AQX6-F1
#
_cell.length_a   1.000
_cell.length_b   1.000
_cell.length_c   1.000
_cell.angle_alpha   90.00
_cell.angle_beta   90.00
_cell.angle_gamma   90.00
#
_symmetry.space_group_name_H-M   'P 1'
#
loop_
_entity.id
_entity.type
_entity.pdbx_description
1 polymer ?
#
loop_
_entity_poly.entity_id
_entity_poly.type
_entity_poly.pdbx_seq_one_letter_code
_entity_poly.pdbx_strand_id
1 'polypeptide(L)'
;MNVFALACACACSLAALLSLGLSVLRFARPGKYWRFDSARTTFWEELRPSAIKKPGAAESPHLRATPSGLLKKQKDTKGTTRQKTWTVKDAEYNNDVGQISRTNRVIFVHVPKTGGSTIEQSTLFTDARKHHAVGSHNKAARLRDLAPRFRSFSMVRHPCERFVSAFTYSRNYANPSERRWHRQHVGDRNLTSYVASKDFGGDRFWRFLHFQPQYSFLFFANKTFGVDLLLCQDNWTRSMERLGEYLKPVQLPADMKRKHTRNTTHATCSDLPQKTRQRIEKAYAMDMCLFYPTDA
;
A
#
# COMPACT_ATOMS: atom_id res chain seq x y z
N MET A 1 -16.25 -14.39 23.61
CA MET A 1 -15.26 -13.29 23.62
C MET A 1 -13.87 -13.88 23.80
N ASN A 2 -13.00 -13.68 22.81
CA ASN A 2 -11.54 -13.87 22.76
C ASN A 2 -11.13 -14.53 21.43
N VAL A 3 -10.88 -13.69 20.43
CA VAL A 3 -10.26 -14.07 19.15
C VAL A 3 -8.95 -13.28 19.05
N PHE A 4 -7.91 -13.72 19.75
CA PHE A 4 -6.53 -13.24 19.58
C PHE A 4 -5.55 -14.30 20.10
N ALA A 5 -5.45 -15.41 19.38
CA ALA A 5 -4.36 -16.37 19.53
C ALA A 5 -4.17 -17.12 18.20
N LEU A 6 -3.69 -16.41 17.18
CA LEU A 6 -3.03 -17.04 16.03
C LEU A 6 -1.93 -16.09 15.55
N ALA A 7 -0.87 -15.99 16.36
CA ALA A 7 0.36 -15.32 15.99
C ALA A 7 1.26 -16.31 15.24
N CYS A 8 1.67 -15.92 14.03
CA CYS A 8 2.87 -16.37 13.31
C CYS A 8 3.39 -17.79 13.59
N ALA A 9 2.85 -18.77 12.88
CA ALA A 9 3.63 -19.94 12.47
C ALA A 9 4.36 -19.60 11.16
N CYS A 10 5.43 -18.80 11.24
CA CYS A 10 6.41 -18.70 10.15
C CYS A 10 7.51 -19.73 10.46
N ALA A 11 7.24 -20.97 10.02
CA ALA A 11 8.11 -22.14 9.87
C ALA A 11 9.13 -22.50 10.98
N CYS A 12 8.75 -23.43 11.86
CA CYS A 12 9.56 -24.63 12.16
C CYS A 12 8.76 -25.64 13.00
N SER A 13 8.07 -26.57 12.32
CA SER A 13 7.92 -28.01 12.67
C SER A 13 6.68 -28.59 12.00
N LEU A 14 6.90 -29.27 10.88
CA LEU A 14 5.91 -30.12 10.20
C LEU A 14 5.52 -31.36 11.03
N ALA A 15 6.05 -31.53 12.25
CA ALA A 15 5.82 -32.67 13.12
C ALA A 15 4.62 -32.53 14.07
N ALA A 16 4.04 -31.33 14.25
CA ALA A 16 2.95 -31.11 15.22
C ALA A 16 1.53 -31.25 14.66
N LEU A 17 1.37 -31.50 13.35
CA LEU A 17 0.05 -31.65 12.70
C LEU A 17 -0.35 -33.11 12.42
N LEU A 18 0.50 -34.09 12.79
CA LEU A 18 0.20 -35.51 12.62
C LEU A 18 -0.47 -36.17 13.85
N SER A 19 -0.68 -35.45 14.96
CA SER A 19 -1.25 -36.00 16.20
C SER A 19 -2.74 -35.67 16.44
N LEU A 20 -3.43 -35.05 15.48
CA LEU A 20 -4.87 -34.76 15.57
C LEU A 20 -5.53 -35.29 14.31
N GLY A 21 -5.94 -36.56 14.33
CA GLY A 21 -6.55 -37.31 13.23
C GLY A 21 -7.78 -36.64 12.61
N LEU A 22 -7.56 -35.62 11.80
CA LEU A 22 -8.54 -34.93 10.98
C LEU A 22 -8.31 -35.33 9.53
N SER A 23 -9.33 -35.97 8.95
CA SER A 23 -9.34 -36.49 7.60
C SER A 23 -9.04 -35.41 6.55
N VAL A 24 -8.26 -35.84 5.57
CA VAL A 24 -7.66 -35.08 4.46
C VAL A 24 -8.72 -34.32 3.64
N LEU A 25 -8.78 -33.00 3.80
CA LEU A 25 -9.28 -32.09 2.76
C LEU A 25 -8.12 -31.84 1.80
N ARG A 26 -8.25 -32.36 0.57
CA ARG A 26 -7.29 -32.14 -0.53
C ARG A 26 -7.16 -30.64 -0.81
N PHE A 27 -6.09 -30.02 -0.32
CA PHE A 27 -5.68 -28.71 -0.78
C PHE A 27 -5.11 -28.83 -2.19
N ALA A 28 -5.73 -28.11 -3.13
CA ALA A 28 -5.19 -27.88 -4.45
C ALA A 28 -3.81 -27.20 -4.35
N ARG A 29 -2.87 -27.65 -5.19
CA ARG A 29 -1.46 -27.24 -5.24
C ARG A 29 -1.29 -25.71 -5.20
N PRO A 30 -0.32 -25.17 -4.44
CA PRO A 30 0.01 -23.75 -4.49
C PRO A 30 0.80 -23.45 -5.77
N GLY A 31 0.17 -22.73 -6.70
CA GLY A 31 0.78 -22.24 -7.93
C GLY A 31 1.08 -20.73 -7.86
N LYS A 32 2.34 -20.39 -8.12
CA LYS A 32 2.90 -19.06 -8.51
C LYS A 32 2.79 -17.93 -7.47
N TYR A 33 3.81 -17.84 -6.61
CA TYR A 33 4.09 -16.63 -5.81
C TYR A 33 5.04 -15.67 -6.55
N TRP A 34 4.83 -14.38 -6.29
CA TRP A 34 5.55 -13.24 -6.86
C TRP A 34 7.01 -13.23 -6.42
N ARG A 35 7.93 -13.41 -7.38
CA ARG A 35 9.38 -13.31 -7.16
C ARG A 35 9.79 -11.86 -7.00
N PHE A 36 10.39 -11.52 -5.87
CA PHE A 36 11.30 -10.39 -5.77
C PHE A 36 12.71 -10.96 -5.65
N ASP A 37 13.35 -11.16 -6.80
CA ASP A 37 14.78 -11.52 -6.81
C ASP A 37 15.61 -10.24 -6.69
N SER A 38 16.55 -10.24 -5.75
CA SER A 38 17.54 -9.17 -5.55
C SER A 38 18.84 -9.43 -6.30
N ALA A 39 19.01 -10.57 -6.98
CA ALA A 39 20.16 -10.79 -7.85
C ALA A 39 19.90 -11.82 -8.98
N ARG A 40 19.96 -11.32 -10.22
CA ARG A 40 20.08 -12.02 -11.52
C ARG A 40 18.83 -12.66 -12.16
N THR A 41 18.95 -12.66 -13.49
CA THR A 41 18.28 -13.39 -14.59
C THR A 41 16.85 -13.02 -15.03
N THR A 42 16.85 -12.26 -16.13
CA THR A 42 16.04 -12.40 -17.34
C THR A 42 15.33 -13.75 -17.53
N PHE A 43 14.00 -13.73 -17.67
CA PHE A 43 13.21 -14.56 -18.60
C PHE A 43 11.72 -14.20 -18.46
N TRP A 44 11.03 -13.71 -19.51
CA TRP A 44 9.58 -13.86 -19.74
C TRP A 44 9.21 -13.34 -21.15
N GLU A 45 9.29 -14.23 -22.13
CA GLU A 45 8.24 -14.32 -23.16
C GLU A 45 7.32 -15.48 -22.77
N GLU A 46 6.05 -15.36 -23.16
CA GLU A 46 4.95 -16.33 -23.00
C GLU A 46 4.40 -16.58 -21.59
N LEU A 47 3.19 -16.05 -21.37
CA LEU A 47 1.97 -16.85 -21.16
C LEU A 47 0.77 -15.88 -20.99
N ARG A 48 0.00 -15.68 -22.07
CA ARG A 48 -1.36 -15.13 -21.99
C ARG A 48 -2.32 -16.24 -21.55
N PRO A 49 -3.15 -16.06 -20.50
CA PRO A 49 -4.26 -16.96 -20.27
C PRO A 49 -5.42 -16.64 -21.21
N SER A 50 -5.86 -17.67 -21.92
CA SER A 50 -7.08 -17.73 -22.71
C SER A 50 -8.34 -17.53 -21.87
N ALA A 51 -9.39 -17.06 -22.55
CA ALA A 51 -10.67 -16.64 -22.01
C ALA A 51 -11.35 -17.71 -21.12
N ILE A 52 -11.74 -17.30 -19.91
CA ILE A 52 -12.67 -18.06 -19.06
C ILE A 52 -14.07 -17.45 -19.24
N LYS A 53 -14.99 -18.22 -19.84
CA LYS A 53 -16.44 -17.93 -19.87
C LYS A 53 -17.03 -18.09 -18.47
N LYS A 54 -17.81 -17.12 -18.00
CA LYS A 54 -18.67 -17.26 -16.81
C LYS A 54 -20.05 -17.80 -17.21
N PRO A 55 -20.65 -18.73 -16.42
CA PRO A 55 -22.05 -19.11 -16.56
C PRO A 55 -22.96 -18.06 -15.90
N GLY A 56 -24.16 -17.90 -16.44
CA GLY A 56 -25.14 -16.89 -16.04
C GLY A 56 -25.87 -17.20 -14.74
N ALA A 57 -26.24 -16.15 -14.02
CA ALA A 57 -27.29 -16.18 -13.00
C ALA A 57 -27.84 -14.77 -12.76
N ALA A 58 -29.17 -14.67 -12.97
CA ALA A 58 -30.20 -13.81 -12.38
C ALA A 58 -29.91 -12.33 -12.07
N GLU A 59 -30.66 -11.47 -12.77
CA GLU A 59 -30.76 -10.02 -12.58
C GLU A 59 -31.54 -9.65 -11.31
N SER A 60 -31.07 -8.63 -10.58
CA SER A 60 -31.85 -7.89 -9.58
C SER A 60 -31.94 -6.42 -10.02
N PRO A 61 -33.11 -5.77 -9.97
CA PRO A 61 -33.39 -4.62 -10.83
C PRO A 61 -33.32 -3.30 -10.07
N HIS A 62 -32.14 -2.72 -9.79
CA HIS A 62 -32.04 -1.29 -9.49
C HIS A 62 -30.69 -0.70 -9.96
N LEU A 63 -30.78 0.44 -10.66
CA LEU A 63 -29.70 1.30 -11.20
C LEU A 63 -29.05 0.84 -12.52
N ARG A 64 -29.82 0.94 -13.63
CA ARG A 64 -29.24 1.10 -14.98
C ARG A 64 -28.65 2.51 -15.10
N ALA A 65 -27.35 2.65 -14.89
CA ALA A 65 -26.60 3.76 -15.45
C ALA A 65 -26.42 3.51 -16.95
N THR A 66 -26.96 4.40 -17.79
CA THR A 66 -26.84 4.34 -19.24
C THR A 66 -25.38 4.54 -19.68
N PRO A 67 -24.90 3.80 -20.71
CA PRO A 67 -23.57 4.02 -21.26
C PRO A 67 -23.61 5.24 -22.20
N SER A 68 -23.48 6.45 -21.66
CA SER A 68 -23.20 7.62 -22.51
C SER A 68 -21.68 7.74 -22.71
N GLY A 69 -21.24 7.38 -23.92
CA GLY A 69 -19.84 7.43 -24.31
C GLY A 69 -19.52 6.50 -25.48
N LEU A 70 -20.30 6.59 -26.57
CA LEU A 70 -19.98 5.89 -27.81
C LEU A 70 -18.61 6.35 -28.33
N LEU A 71 -17.67 5.41 -28.39
CA LEU A 71 -16.38 5.54 -29.05
C LEU A 71 -16.58 5.80 -30.55
N LYS A 72 -16.51 7.06 -30.98
CA LYS A 72 -16.18 7.37 -32.38
C LYS A 72 -14.67 7.57 -32.51
N LYS A 73 -14.02 6.67 -33.28
CA LYS A 73 -12.68 6.91 -33.82
C LYS A 73 -12.84 7.93 -34.93
N GLN A 74 -12.31 9.13 -34.74
CA GLN A 74 -12.14 10.09 -35.82
C GLN A 74 -10.68 9.98 -36.27
N LYS A 75 -10.48 9.60 -37.54
CA LYS A 75 -9.17 9.62 -38.19
C LYS A 75 -9.01 10.99 -38.80
N ASP A 76 -8.08 11.77 -38.28
CA ASP A 76 -7.68 13.03 -38.89
C ASP A 76 -6.65 12.72 -39.97
N THR A 77 -6.79 13.33 -41.15
CA THR A 77 -6.02 13.05 -42.40
C THR A 77 -4.55 13.48 -42.37
N LYS A 78 -3.97 13.75 -41.20
CA LYS A 78 -2.56 14.10 -41.03
C LYS A 78 -2.02 13.33 -39.83
N GLY A 79 -1.17 12.34 -40.09
CA GLY A 79 -0.68 11.30 -39.15
C GLY A 79 0.02 11.78 -37.88
N THR A 80 -0.67 12.56 -37.06
CA THR A 80 -0.27 12.98 -35.72
C THR A 80 -1.19 12.30 -34.74
N THR A 81 -0.65 11.35 -33.97
CA THR A 81 -1.39 10.64 -32.93
C THR A 81 -1.68 11.61 -31.79
N ARG A 82 -2.76 12.40 -31.89
CA ARG A 82 -3.26 13.21 -30.77
C ARG A 82 -3.69 12.26 -29.67
N GLN A 83 -3.01 12.27 -28.52
CA GLN A 83 -3.54 11.66 -27.30
C GLN A 83 -4.90 12.30 -27.02
N LYS A 84 -5.98 11.52 -27.06
CA LYS A 84 -7.32 11.99 -26.67
C LYS A 84 -7.26 12.43 -25.21
N THR A 85 -7.30 13.74 -24.97
CA THR A 85 -7.45 14.29 -23.64
C THR A 85 -8.89 14.03 -23.18
N TRP A 86 -9.05 13.21 -22.15
CA TRP A 86 -10.35 13.01 -21.51
C TRP A 86 -10.67 14.24 -20.67
N THR A 87 -11.80 14.89 -20.96
CA THR A 87 -12.32 15.93 -20.07
C THR A 87 -13.18 15.26 -19.01
N VAL A 88 -12.68 15.20 -17.77
CA VAL A 88 -13.45 14.72 -16.61
C VAL A 88 -14.38 15.84 -16.17
N LYS A 89 -15.65 15.53 -15.90
CA LYS A 89 -16.60 16.52 -15.37
C LYS A 89 -16.28 16.79 -13.90
N ASP A 90 -16.32 18.05 -13.48
CA ASP A 90 -16.06 18.46 -12.08
C ASP A 90 -16.92 17.68 -11.07
N ALA A 91 -18.17 17.36 -11.43
CA ALA A 91 -19.08 16.57 -10.61
C ALA A 91 -18.54 15.18 -10.20
N GLU A 92 -17.60 14.60 -10.95
CA GLU A 92 -16.97 13.32 -10.60
C GLU A 92 -16.04 13.41 -9.38
N TYR A 93 -15.60 14.62 -9.02
CA TYR A 93 -14.71 14.86 -7.88
C TYR A 93 -15.47 15.20 -6.59
N ASN A 94 -16.77 15.50 -6.64
CA ASN A 94 -17.52 16.00 -5.49
C ASN A 94 -17.45 15.09 -4.24
N ASN A 95 -17.25 13.79 -4.44
CA ASN A 95 -17.16 12.80 -3.38
C ASN A 95 -15.76 12.20 -3.23
N ASP A 96 -14.78 12.68 -4.00
CA ASP A 96 -13.42 12.17 -3.93
C ASP A 96 -12.73 12.60 -2.63
N VAL A 97 -11.85 11.72 -2.17
CA VAL A 97 -10.98 12.00 -1.03
C VAL A 97 -9.59 11.46 -1.32
N GLY A 98 -8.58 12.09 -0.70
CA GLY A 98 -7.20 11.62 -0.76
C GLY A 98 -6.67 11.54 -2.19
N GLN A 99 -5.93 10.47 -2.48
CA GLN A 99 -5.09 10.38 -3.67
C GLN A 99 -5.79 9.62 -4.80
N ILE A 100 -6.90 10.18 -5.29
CA ILE A 100 -7.64 9.72 -6.47
C ILE A 100 -7.44 10.75 -7.59
N SER A 101 -6.77 10.36 -8.67
CA SER A 101 -6.67 11.17 -9.90
C SER A 101 -7.62 10.61 -10.95
N ARG A 102 -8.64 11.37 -11.31
CA ARG A 102 -9.64 10.97 -12.32
C ARG A 102 -9.08 11.07 -13.72
N THR A 103 -8.24 12.08 -13.97
CA THR A 103 -7.57 12.30 -15.27
C THR A 103 -6.64 11.14 -15.60
N ASN A 104 -5.82 10.71 -14.63
CA ASN A 104 -4.88 9.59 -14.81
C ASN A 104 -5.51 8.22 -14.52
N ARG A 105 -6.77 8.19 -14.04
CA ARG A 105 -7.52 7.01 -13.61
C ARG A 105 -6.72 6.12 -12.66
N VAL A 106 -6.14 6.76 -11.63
CA VAL A 106 -5.23 6.12 -10.68
C VAL A 106 -5.60 6.44 -9.24
N ILE A 107 -5.40 5.47 -8.36
CA ILE A 107 -5.50 5.57 -6.91
C ILE A 107 -4.11 5.31 -6.32
N PHE A 108 -3.69 6.15 -5.38
CA PHE A 108 -2.57 5.85 -4.49
C PHE A 108 -3.09 5.62 -3.06
N VAL A 109 -2.86 4.44 -2.50
CA VAL A 109 -3.20 4.17 -1.09
C VAL A 109 -2.00 4.58 -0.24
N HIS A 110 -2.08 5.72 0.46
CA HIS A 110 -0.96 6.23 1.26
C HIS A 110 -0.85 5.55 2.64
N VAL A 111 0.08 4.61 2.75
CA VAL A 111 0.54 4.07 4.04
C VAL A 111 1.46 5.09 4.73
N PRO A 112 1.18 5.52 5.98
CA PRO A 112 2.02 6.52 6.65
C PRO A 112 3.50 6.14 6.69
N LYS A 113 4.35 7.15 6.49
CA LYS A 113 5.83 7.07 6.60
C LYS A 113 6.53 6.13 5.61
N THR A 114 5.90 5.85 4.47
CA THR A 114 6.50 5.07 3.37
C THR A 114 6.94 5.94 2.18
N GLY A 115 7.11 7.26 2.39
CA GLY A 115 7.50 8.20 1.32
C GLY A 115 6.33 8.73 0.48
N GLY A 116 5.10 8.51 0.93
CA GLY A 116 3.89 8.92 0.19
C GLY A 116 3.79 10.41 -0.10
N SER A 117 4.33 11.29 0.76
CA SER A 117 4.32 12.74 0.50
C SER A 117 5.00 13.14 -0.81
N THR A 118 6.05 12.42 -1.23
CA THR A 118 6.69 12.64 -2.55
C THR A 118 5.73 12.30 -3.69
N ILE A 119 4.96 11.22 -3.57
CA ILE A 119 3.95 10.83 -4.56
C ILE A 119 2.79 11.83 -4.56
N GLU A 120 2.32 12.22 -3.37
CA GLU A 120 1.21 13.16 -3.18
C GLU A 120 1.50 14.55 -3.74
N GLN A 121 2.76 15.00 -3.70
CA GLN A 121 3.17 16.31 -4.21
C GLN A 121 3.47 16.31 -5.71
N SER A 122 3.64 15.14 -6.32
CA SER A 122 3.92 15.00 -7.75
C SER A 122 2.77 15.48 -8.63
N THR A 123 3.05 15.69 -9.91
CA THR A 123 2.03 16.11 -10.89
C THR A 123 1.00 15.04 -11.22
N LEU A 124 1.17 13.80 -10.72
CA LEU A 124 0.21 12.70 -10.90
C LEU A 124 -1.17 13.00 -10.30
N PHE A 125 -1.23 13.87 -9.29
CA PHE A 125 -2.47 14.25 -8.58
C PHE A 125 -2.78 15.76 -8.71
N THR A 126 -2.27 16.43 -9.74
CA THR A 126 -2.57 17.86 -9.97
C THR A 126 -4.04 18.10 -10.26
N ASP A 127 -4.73 17.17 -10.92
CA ASP A 127 -6.17 17.26 -11.15
C ASP A 127 -6.94 17.20 -9.83
N ALA A 128 -6.65 16.20 -9.00
CA ALA A 128 -7.27 16.01 -7.69
C ALA A 128 -7.12 17.25 -6.79
N ARG A 129 -5.92 17.85 -6.73
CA ARG A 129 -5.63 19.03 -5.88
C ARG A 129 -6.46 20.26 -6.22
N LYS A 130 -7.05 20.34 -7.41
CA LYS A 130 -7.94 21.45 -7.79
C LYS A 130 -9.33 21.33 -7.17
N HIS A 131 -9.72 20.13 -6.76
CA HIS A 131 -11.09 19.83 -6.32
C HIS A 131 -11.15 19.44 -4.85
N HIS A 132 -10.13 18.77 -4.32
CA HIS A 132 -10.10 18.33 -2.93
C HIS A 132 -8.67 18.25 -2.37
N ALA A 133 -8.56 18.14 -1.05
CA ALA A 133 -7.28 17.95 -0.38
C ALA A 133 -6.67 16.59 -0.75
N VAL A 134 -5.53 16.63 -1.44
CA VAL A 134 -4.69 15.44 -1.66
C VAL A 134 -3.79 15.26 -0.44
N GLY A 135 -3.92 14.11 0.20
CA GLY A 135 -3.39 13.86 1.53
C GLY A 135 -4.29 12.89 2.27
N SER A 136 -3.95 12.58 3.52
CA SER A 136 -4.63 11.61 4.41
C SER A 136 -4.32 10.13 4.13
N HIS A 137 -4.58 9.30 5.13
CA HIS A 137 -4.24 7.87 5.12
C HIS A 137 -5.51 7.02 5.01
N ASN A 138 -6.28 7.25 3.95
CA ASN A 138 -7.46 6.43 3.65
C ASN A 138 -7.04 4.99 3.35
N LYS A 139 -7.84 4.04 3.83
CA LYS A 139 -7.66 2.62 3.53
C LYS A 139 -8.06 2.30 2.10
N ALA A 140 -7.48 1.26 1.53
CA ALA A 140 -7.75 0.78 0.18
C ALA A 140 -9.25 0.61 -0.10
N ALA A 141 -10.01 0.06 0.87
CA ALA A 141 -11.45 -0.16 0.73
C ALA A 141 -12.19 1.12 0.34
N ARG A 142 -11.99 2.19 1.12
CA ARG A 142 -12.65 3.48 0.88
C ARG A 142 -12.32 4.07 -0.49
N LEU A 143 -11.04 4.03 -0.88
CA LEU A 143 -10.63 4.61 -2.17
C LEU A 143 -11.13 3.76 -3.36
N ARG A 144 -11.19 2.43 -3.20
CA ARG A 144 -11.71 1.52 -4.22
C ARG A 144 -13.22 1.60 -4.37
N ASP A 145 -13.97 1.89 -3.31
CA ASP A 145 -15.41 2.14 -3.41
C ASP A 145 -15.72 3.38 -4.27
N LEU A 146 -14.91 4.44 -4.14
CA LEU A 146 -15.05 5.69 -4.91
C LEU A 146 -14.61 5.56 -6.37
N ALA A 147 -13.66 4.67 -6.66
CA ALA A 147 -13.07 4.52 -7.99
C ALA A 147 -12.71 3.06 -8.32
N PRO A 148 -13.71 2.15 -8.41
CA PRO A 148 -13.46 0.69 -8.45
C PRO A 148 -12.73 0.20 -9.70
N ARG A 149 -12.74 0.98 -10.77
CA ARG A 149 -12.10 0.64 -12.06
C ARG A 149 -10.75 1.32 -12.29
N PHE A 150 -10.23 2.03 -11.28
CA PHE A 150 -8.96 2.73 -11.42
C PHE A 150 -7.81 1.80 -11.05
N ARG A 151 -6.68 1.98 -11.73
CA ARG A 151 -5.43 1.33 -11.36
C ARG A 151 -5.03 1.83 -9.99
N SER A 152 -4.67 0.92 -9.10
CA SER A 152 -4.30 1.28 -7.74
C SER A 152 -2.87 0.84 -7.43
N PHE A 153 -2.17 1.64 -6.65
CA PHE A 153 -0.87 1.26 -6.14
C PHE A 153 -0.64 1.76 -4.72
N SER A 154 0.33 1.19 -4.04
CA SER A 154 0.80 1.65 -2.74
C SER A 154 2.30 1.43 -2.59
N MET A 155 2.86 1.97 -1.52
CA MET A 155 4.26 1.80 -1.15
C MET A 155 4.37 1.39 0.31
N VAL A 156 5.18 0.36 0.55
CA VAL A 156 5.55 -0.14 1.87
C VAL A 156 7.01 0.17 2.17
N ARG A 157 7.38 0.06 3.44
CA ARG A 157 8.74 0.24 3.95
C ARG A 157 9.02 -0.80 5.02
N HIS A 158 10.29 -1.12 5.27
CA HIS A 158 10.68 -2.04 6.34
C HIS A 158 10.02 -1.60 7.67
N PRO A 159 9.29 -2.47 8.38
CA PRO A 159 8.49 -2.06 9.53
C PRO A 159 9.27 -1.32 10.62
N CYS A 160 10.49 -1.76 10.91
CA CYS A 160 11.36 -1.08 11.87
C CYS A 160 11.79 0.31 11.39
N GLU A 161 12.17 0.46 10.12
CA GLU A 161 12.52 1.75 9.53
C GLU A 161 11.33 2.73 9.52
N ARG A 162 10.13 2.20 9.23
CA ARG A 162 8.88 2.95 9.26
C ARG A 162 8.56 3.42 10.68
N PHE A 163 8.73 2.55 11.67
CA PHE A 163 8.53 2.87 13.08
C PHE A 163 9.45 3.99 13.54
N VAL A 164 10.75 3.92 13.24
CA VAL A 164 11.70 4.98 13.60
C VAL A 164 11.30 6.32 12.96
N SER A 165 10.88 6.30 11.70
CA SER A 165 10.38 7.49 11.02
C SER A 165 9.12 8.06 11.67
N ALA A 166 8.17 7.21 12.06
CA ALA A 166 6.94 7.61 12.74
C ALA A 166 7.23 8.20 14.13
N PHE A 167 8.09 7.54 14.90
CA PHE A 167 8.49 7.99 16.23
C PHE A 167 9.11 9.38 16.17
N THR A 168 10.12 9.57 15.32
CA THR A 168 10.80 10.86 15.26
C THR A 168 9.93 11.97 14.66
N TYR A 169 9.08 11.63 13.69
CA TYR A 169 8.08 12.57 13.17
C TYR A 169 7.13 13.05 14.28
N SER A 170 6.56 12.12 15.05
CA SER A 170 5.61 12.44 16.12
C SER A 170 6.22 13.27 17.26
N ARG A 171 7.55 13.19 17.46
CA ARG A 171 8.28 13.99 18.43
C ARG A 171 8.54 15.42 17.93
N ASN A 172 9.00 15.56 16.69
CA ASN A 172 9.60 16.81 16.22
C ASN A 172 8.69 17.61 15.28
N TYR A 173 8.05 16.94 14.31
CA TYR A 173 7.42 17.58 13.15
C TYR A 173 5.89 17.41 13.11
N ALA A 174 5.33 16.69 14.08
CA ALA A 174 3.92 16.38 14.15
C ALA A 174 3.03 17.62 14.23
N ASN A 175 1.80 17.50 13.73
CA ASN A 175 0.79 18.53 13.94
C ASN A 175 0.40 18.62 15.45
N PRO A 176 -0.33 19.66 15.90
CA PRO A 176 -0.63 19.86 17.32
C PRO A 176 -1.33 18.68 18.00
N SER A 177 -2.22 17.97 17.29
CA SER A 177 -2.93 16.80 17.80
C SER A 177 -1.99 15.61 18.01
N GLU A 178 -1.15 15.34 17.02
CA GLU A 178 -0.14 14.28 17.09
C GLU A 178 0.92 14.53 18.16
N ARG A 179 1.34 15.79 18.31
CA ARG A 179 2.28 16.19 19.36
C ARG A 179 1.68 16.02 20.75
N ARG A 180 0.38 16.32 20.92
CA ARG A 180 -0.36 16.06 22.16
C ARG A 180 -0.42 14.56 22.44
N TRP A 181 -0.74 13.75 21.43
CA TRP A 181 -0.74 12.29 21.57
C TRP A 181 0.63 11.77 22.01
N HIS A 182 1.72 12.24 21.37
CA HIS A 182 3.08 11.83 21.70
C HIS A 182 3.42 12.17 23.16
N ARG A 183 3.16 13.40 23.61
CA ARG A 183 3.40 13.78 25.01
C ARG A 183 2.62 12.91 26.01
N GLN A 184 1.37 12.58 25.69
CA GLN A 184 0.51 11.78 26.59
C GLN A 184 0.90 10.30 26.66
N HIS A 185 1.41 9.73 25.58
CA HIS A 185 1.62 8.28 25.48
C HIS A 185 3.10 7.88 25.45
N VAL A 186 3.96 8.70 24.88
CA VAL A 186 5.41 8.50 24.83
C VAL A 186 6.10 9.29 25.95
N GLY A 187 5.70 10.54 26.17
CA GLY A 187 6.35 11.45 27.11
C GLY A 187 7.76 11.84 26.64
N ASP A 188 8.68 11.98 27.59
CA ASP A 188 10.09 12.34 27.30
C ASP A 188 10.98 11.12 27.00
N ARG A 189 10.38 9.92 26.91
CA ARG A 189 11.10 8.68 26.62
C ARG A 189 11.74 8.75 25.23
N ASN A 190 13.00 8.33 25.14
CA ASN A 190 13.62 8.09 23.84
C ASN A 190 13.05 6.81 23.20
N LEU A 191 13.38 6.58 21.93
CA LEU A 191 12.83 5.45 21.18
C LEU A 191 13.09 4.11 21.87
N THR A 192 14.34 3.87 22.28
CA THR A 192 14.76 2.62 22.94
C THR A 192 13.99 2.41 24.25
N SER A 193 13.89 3.43 25.11
CA SER A 193 13.20 3.31 26.40
C SER A 193 11.68 3.19 26.24
N TYR A 194 11.10 3.85 25.23
CA TYR A 194 9.68 3.69 24.90
C TYR A 194 9.38 2.27 24.42
N VAL A 195 10.16 1.74 23.47
CA VAL A 195 10.01 0.37 22.97
C VAL A 195 10.20 -0.66 24.09
N ALA A 196 11.09 -0.40 25.06
CA ALA A 196 11.29 -1.26 26.22
C ALA A 196 10.12 -1.22 27.23
N SER A 197 9.29 -0.18 27.22
CA SER A 197 8.20 0.00 28.18
C SER A 197 7.03 -0.96 27.96
N LYS A 198 6.13 -1.08 28.94
CA LYS A 198 4.87 -1.86 28.83
C LYS A 198 3.83 -1.23 27.90
N ASP A 199 3.99 0.06 27.56
CA ASP A 199 3.02 0.80 26.74
C ASP A 199 3.18 0.48 25.24
N PHE A 200 4.38 0.03 24.84
CA PHE A 200 4.67 -0.32 23.46
C PHE A 200 3.89 -1.57 23.01
N GLY A 201 3.14 -1.43 21.91
CA GLY A 201 2.32 -2.51 21.34
C GLY A 201 0.93 -2.67 21.95
N GLY A 202 0.51 -1.79 22.88
CA GLY A 202 -0.86 -1.80 23.43
C GLY A 202 -1.91 -1.13 22.53
N ASP A 203 -3.19 -1.21 22.91
CA ASP A 203 -4.31 -0.70 22.09
C ASP A 203 -4.19 0.79 21.73
N ARG A 204 -3.74 1.61 22.68
CA ARG A 204 -3.56 3.06 22.46
C ARG A 204 -2.47 3.35 21.43
N PHE A 205 -1.44 2.50 21.37
CA PHE A 205 -0.38 2.59 20.36
C PHE A 205 -0.94 2.33 18.96
N TRP A 206 -1.75 1.28 18.79
CA TRP A 206 -2.35 0.94 17.50
C TRP A 206 -3.45 1.90 17.05
N ARG A 207 -4.05 2.66 17.96
CA ARG A 207 -5.01 3.72 17.61
C ARG A 207 -4.35 4.91 16.93
N PHE A 208 -3.04 5.12 17.12
CA PHE A 208 -2.34 6.18 16.43
C PHE A 208 -1.99 5.77 15.00
N LEU A 209 -2.54 6.49 14.04
CA LEU A 209 -2.51 6.17 12.61
C LEU A 209 -1.11 5.88 12.06
N HIS A 210 -0.10 6.65 12.49
CA HIS A 210 1.30 6.47 12.07
C HIS A 210 1.93 5.16 12.54
N PHE A 211 1.40 4.56 13.61
CA PHE A 211 1.89 3.28 14.15
C PHE A 211 1.04 2.09 13.72
N GLN A 212 -0.11 2.29 13.07
CA GLN A 212 -0.91 1.18 12.54
C GLN A 212 -0.10 0.33 11.55
N PRO A 213 -0.21 -1.01 11.59
CA PRO A 213 0.45 -1.90 10.63
C PRO A 213 0.09 -1.55 9.18
N GLN A 214 1.04 -1.71 8.27
CA GLN A 214 0.89 -1.40 6.85
C GLN A 214 -0.24 -2.21 6.22
N TYR A 215 -0.36 -3.49 6.58
CA TYR A 215 -1.42 -4.36 6.07
C TYR A 215 -2.83 -3.80 6.38
N SER A 216 -3.00 -3.06 7.48
CA SER A 216 -4.31 -2.53 7.88
C SER A 216 -4.86 -1.44 6.95
N PHE A 217 -4.01 -0.87 6.10
CA PHE A 217 -4.38 0.07 5.05
C PHE A 217 -4.63 -0.61 3.70
N LEU A 218 -4.04 -1.79 3.49
CA LEU A 218 -3.93 -2.43 2.18
C LEU A 218 -4.91 -3.59 1.98
N PHE A 219 -5.33 -4.25 3.06
CA PHE A 219 -6.23 -5.39 2.97
C PHE A 219 -7.68 -4.98 3.21
N PHE A 220 -8.60 -5.60 2.46
CA PHE A 220 -10.03 -5.54 2.73
C PHE A 220 -10.41 -6.43 3.91
N ALA A 221 -11.63 -6.25 4.43
CA ALA A 221 -12.13 -7.04 5.54
C ALA A 221 -12.18 -8.56 5.25
N ASN A 222 -12.40 -8.94 4.00
CA ASN A 222 -12.36 -10.33 3.52
C ASN A 222 -10.93 -10.87 3.32
N LYS A 223 -9.90 -10.15 3.78
CA LYS A 223 -8.48 -10.52 3.70
C LYS A 223 -7.91 -10.58 2.28
N THR A 224 -8.60 -10.02 1.29
CA THR A 224 -7.99 -9.85 -0.05
C THR A 224 -7.17 -8.57 -0.12
N PHE A 225 -6.14 -8.60 -0.96
CA PHE A 225 -5.24 -7.46 -1.16
C PHE A 225 -5.94 -6.38 -1.99
N GLY A 226 -5.92 -5.14 -1.50
CA GLY A 226 -6.76 -4.05 -1.99
C GLY A 226 -6.09 -3.12 -3.00
N VAL A 227 -4.84 -3.38 -3.38
CA VAL A 227 -4.13 -2.61 -4.41
C VAL A 227 -3.59 -3.53 -5.50
N ASP A 228 -3.51 -3.00 -6.73
CA ASP A 228 -3.10 -3.77 -7.90
C ASP A 228 -1.56 -3.84 -8.03
N LEU A 229 -0.84 -2.82 -7.54
CA LEU A 229 0.63 -2.77 -7.51
C LEU A 229 1.15 -2.37 -6.12
N LEU A 230 2.05 -3.17 -5.57
CA LEU A 230 2.78 -2.85 -4.34
C LEU A 230 4.24 -2.50 -4.66
N LEU A 231 4.69 -1.36 -4.13
CA LEU A 231 6.04 -0.83 -4.27
C LEU A 231 6.80 -0.84 -2.93
N CYS A 232 8.11 -0.73 -2.98
CA CYS A 232 8.98 -0.71 -1.80
C CYS A 232 9.81 0.58 -1.75
N GLN A 233 9.67 1.35 -0.67
CA GLN A 233 10.42 2.59 -0.47
C GLN A 233 11.93 2.34 -0.36
N ASP A 234 12.33 1.21 0.24
CA ASP A 234 13.74 0.87 0.43
C ASP A 234 14.44 0.62 -0.92
N ASN A 235 13.68 0.37 -1.98
CA ASN A 235 14.17 0.32 -3.36
C ASN A 235 13.41 1.31 -4.25
N TRP A 236 13.54 2.61 -3.93
CA TRP A 236 12.81 3.69 -4.60
C TRP A 236 12.98 3.68 -6.13
N THR A 237 14.21 3.62 -6.64
CA THR A 237 14.47 3.70 -8.09
C THR A 237 13.74 2.58 -8.84
N ARG A 238 13.92 1.31 -8.41
CA ARG A 238 13.22 0.16 -9.01
C ARG A 238 11.71 0.29 -8.86
N SER A 239 11.23 0.81 -7.73
CA SER A 239 9.81 1.05 -7.51
C SER A 239 9.23 2.07 -8.50
N MET A 240 9.95 3.16 -8.78
CA MET A 240 9.52 4.17 -9.75
C MET A 240 9.58 3.66 -11.19
N GLU A 241 10.57 2.86 -11.55
CA GLU A 241 10.62 2.16 -12.85
C GLU A 241 9.39 1.27 -13.05
N ARG A 242 9.10 0.41 -12.07
CA ARG A 242 7.93 -0.49 -12.10
C ARG A 242 6.62 0.28 -12.15
N LEU A 243 6.50 1.36 -11.38
CA LEU A 243 5.32 2.22 -11.42
C LEU A 243 5.16 2.88 -12.80
N GLY A 244 6.26 3.29 -13.44
CA GLY A 244 6.25 3.88 -14.77
C GLY A 244 5.71 2.93 -15.82
N GLU A 245 6.19 1.69 -15.81
CA GLU A 245 5.69 0.62 -16.67
C GLU A 245 4.21 0.32 -16.41
N TYR A 246 3.82 0.20 -15.14
CA TYR A 246 2.44 -0.09 -14.74
C TYR A 246 1.45 1.02 -15.15
N LEU A 247 1.88 2.29 -15.13
CA LEU A 247 1.03 3.43 -15.41
C LEU A 247 0.95 3.81 -16.90
N LYS A 248 1.73 3.20 -17.78
CA LYS A 248 1.65 3.46 -19.24
C LYS A 248 0.19 3.43 -19.74
N PRO A 249 -0.22 4.38 -20.61
CA PRO A 249 0.60 5.42 -21.25
C PRO A 249 0.80 6.69 -20.39
N VAL A 250 0.35 6.73 -19.13
CA VAL A 250 0.58 7.87 -18.24
C VAL A 250 2.07 7.98 -17.96
N GLN A 251 2.66 9.12 -18.28
CA GLN A 251 4.08 9.35 -18.06
C GLN A 251 4.32 9.71 -16.59
N LEU A 252 5.23 8.97 -15.95
CA LEU A 252 5.59 9.30 -14.57
C LEU A 252 6.30 10.65 -14.50
N PRO A 253 5.92 11.52 -13.55
CA PRO A 253 6.56 12.81 -13.34
C PRO A 253 8.07 12.67 -13.08
N ALA A 254 8.88 13.54 -13.67
CA ALA A 254 10.34 13.46 -13.59
C ALA A 254 10.86 13.69 -12.15
N ASP A 255 10.14 14.47 -11.35
CA ASP A 255 10.39 14.70 -9.92
C ASP A 255 10.27 13.42 -9.09
N MET A 256 9.39 12.49 -9.47
CA MET A 256 9.29 11.18 -8.80
C MET A 256 10.46 10.26 -9.12
N LYS A 257 11.07 10.40 -10.31
CA LYS A 257 12.20 9.56 -10.76
C LYS A 257 13.53 9.96 -10.11
N ARG A 258 13.61 11.14 -9.48
CA ARG A 258 14.82 11.55 -8.76
C ARG A 258 15.04 10.65 -7.55
N LYS A 259 16.30 10.49 -7.15
CA LYS A 259 16.67 9.77 -5.93
C LYS A 259 15.89 10.36 -4.76
N HIS A 260 15.00 9.56 -4.16
CA HIS A 260 14.35 9.94 -2.91
C HIS A 260 15.42 9.99 -1.83
N THR A 261 15.98 11.18 -1.60
CA THR A 261 16.88 11.40 -0.48
C THR A 261 16.04 11.41 0.78
N ARG A 262 16.35 10.48 1.69
CA ARG A 262 15.82 10.52 3.06
C ARG A 262 16.34 11.82 3.68
N ASN A 263 15.56 12.91 3.63
CA ASN A 263 15.90 14.17 4.29
C ASN A 263 15.82 14.08 5.83
N THR A 264 15.86 12.87 6.38
CA THR A 264 15.74 12.64 7.82
C THR A 264 17.11 12.41 8.42
N THR A 265 17.54 13.33 9.26
CA THR A 265 18.73 13.27 10.14
C THR A 265 18.53 12.33 11.33
N HIS A 266 17.64 11.35 11.21
CA HIS A 266 17.25 10.48 12.32
C HIS A 266 17.97 9.15 12.23
N ALA A 267 18.13 8.51 13.38
CA ALA A 267 18.59 7.13 13.47
C ALA A 267 17.83 6.24 12.47
N THR A 268 18.54 5.29 11.90
CA THR A 268 18.00 4.20 11.09
C THR A 268 17.64 3.02 11.98
N CYS A 269 16.95 2.02 11.43
CA CYS A 269 16.72 0.79 12.18
C CYS A 269 18.06 0.13 12.55
N SER A 270 19.07 0.19 11.68
CA SER A 270 20.40 -0.39 11.94
C SER A 270 21.10 0.21 13.14
N ASP A 271 20.84 1.48 13.48
CA ASP A 271 21.47 2.18 14.60
C ASP A 271 20.87 1.80 15.96
N LEU A 272 19.76 1.06 15.98
CA LEU A 272 19.10 0.66 17.22
C LEU A 272 19.74 -0.60 17.83
N PRO A 273 19.74 -0.72 19.18
CA PRO A 273 20.13 -1.97 19.84
C PRO A 273 19.31 -3.16 19.30
N GLN A 274 19.97 -4.30 19.11
CA GLN A 274 19.35 -5.49 18.52
C GLN A 274 18.03 -5.88 19.20
N LYS A 275 17.99 -5.87 20.53
CA LYS A 275 16.79 -6.17 21.32
C LYS A 275 15.62 -5.22 21.01
N THR A 276 15.91 -3.94 20.75
CA THR A 276 14.92 -2.94 20.35
C THR A 276 14.36 -3.23 18.97
N ARG A 277 15.24 -3.54 17.99
CA ARG A 277 14.83 -3.90 16.62
C ARG A 277 13.91 -5.12 16.62
N GLN A 278 14.35 -6.20 17.28
CA GLN A 278 13.59 -7.45 17.38
C GLN A 278 12.21 -7.23 18.02
N ARG A 279 12.12 -6.36 19.04
CA ARG A 279 10.83 -6.06 19.67
C ARG A 279 9.90 -5.30 18.73
N ILE A 280 10.42 -4.39 17.92
CA ILE A 280 9.64 -3.69 16.89
C ILE A 280 9.19 -4.69 15.82
N GLU A 281 10.11 -5.47 15.26
CA GLU A 281 9.81 -6.48 14.23
C GLU A 281 8.76 -7.48 14.70
N LYS A 282 8.85 -7.94 15.97
CA LYS A 282 7.85 -8.81 16.58
C LYS A 282 6.48 -8.13 16.68
N ALA A 283 6.42 -6.85 17.05
CA ALA A 283 5.16 -6.10 17.10
C ALA A 283 4.53 -5.92 15.70
N TYR A 284 5.35 -5.88 14.66
CA TYR A 284 4.94 -5.77 13.26
C TYR A 284 5.12 -7.09 12.48
N ALA A 285 5.05 -8.26 13.14
CA ALA A 285 5.38 -9.54 12.53
C ALA A 285 4.56 -9.86 11.26
N MET A 286 3.30 -9.42 11.22
CA MET A 286 2.45 -9.56 10.03
C MET A 286 2.95 -8.73 8.84
N ASP A 287 3.40 -7.49 9.07
CA ASP A 287 3.99 -6.68 7.99
C ASP A 287 5.31 -7.29 7.52
N MET A 288 6.12 -7.82 8.44
CA MET A 288 7.36 -8.54 8.10
C MET A 288 7.05 -9.73 7.20
N CYS A 289 6.12 -10.61 7.60
CA CYS A 289 5.73 -11.79 6.84
C CYS A 289 5.18 -11.45 5.45
N LEU A 290 4.33 -10.42 5.34
CA LEU A 290 3.65 -10.08 4.10
C LEU A 290 4.53 -9.33 3.10
N PHE A 291 5.44 -8.49 3.58
CA PHE A 291 6.15 -7.53 2.71
C PHE A 291 7.68 -7.71 2.70
N TYR A 292 8.23 -8.41 3.68
CA TYR A 292 9.65 -8.68 3.82
C TYR A 292 9.88 -10.16 4.22
N PRO A 293 9.40 -11.13 3.41
CA PRO A 293 9.63 -12.53 3.70
C PRO A 293 11.14 -12.79 3.71
N THR A 294 11.66 -13.28 4.84
CA THR A 294 13.01 -13.84 4.89
C THR A 294 12.97 -15.17 4.16
N ASP A 295 13.96 -15.44 3.31
CA ASP A 295 14.15 -16.77 2.73
C ASP A 295 14.22 -17.78 3.88
N ALA A 296 13.28 -18.71 3.92
CA ALA A 296 13.20 -19.79 4.90
C ALA A 296 13.99 -21.00 4.42
#